data_AF-A0A923SV28-F1
#
_entry.id   AF-A0A923SV28-F1
#
_cell.length_a   1.000
_cell.length_b   1.000
_cell.length_c   1.000
_cell.angle_alpha   90.00
_cell.angle_beta   90.00
_cell.angle_gamma   90.00
#
_symmetry.space_group_name_H-M   'P 1'
#
loop_
_entity.id
_entity.type
_entity.pdbx_description
1 polymer ?
#
loop_
_entity_poly.entity_id
_entity_poly.type
_entity_poly.pdbx_seq_one_letter_code
_entity_poly.pdbx_strand_id
1 'polypeptide(L)'
;MKKNNILIFLIVCIFFNGKVIANGVNIQDFLLNETITIGLRFNEKSDNLAGVIHFDKGHVSSSGNGTFSIIINPDYLIKGDYLEIYYTRCFAQNFFDENRSYFRWSFPERLKVNVSVEDLMKAKNSWNHFTRVSIDTSQTYPITCQAIIIDDLNVRDEPSLEGKKIGTLKKRDEVTLYEQRKTFDEKIDGEKNPWYKVKISENQYGWIYGYYVRIFFEDENLGYSDKEKILESIEN
;
A
#
# COMPACT_ATOMS: atom_id res chain seq x y z
N MET A 1 -14.98 -17.75 13.57
CA MET A 1 -14.51 -16.40 13.94
C MET A 1 -15.14 -15.40 12.98
N LYS A 2 -15.93 -14.45 13.48
CA LYS A 2 -16.54 -13.39 12.65
C LYS A 2 -15.40 -12.55 12.06
N LYS A 3 -15.32 -12.43 10.73
CA LYS A 3 -14.55 -11.38 10.07
C LYS A 3 -15.09 -10.06 10.61
N ASN A 4 -14.36 -9.42 11.52
CA ASN A 4 -14.55 -8.00 11.76
C ASN A 4 -14.09 -7.33 10.47
N ASN A 5 -15.01 -7.18 9.51
CA ASN A 5 -14.85 -6.26 8.40
C ASN A 5 -14.77 -4.88 9.07
N ILE A 6 -13.54 -4.43 9.36
CA ILE A 6 -13.28 -3.03 9.64
C ILE A 6 -13.70 -2.34 8.36
N LEU A 7 -14.89 -1.74 8.39
CA LEU A 7 -15.44 -0.97 7.29
C LEU A 7 -14.58 0.31 7.26
N ILE A 8 -13.51 0.25 6.46
CA ILE A 8 -12.61 1.37 6.24
C ILE A 8 -13.28 2.22 5.16
N PHE A 9 -13.83 3.36 5.57
CA PHE A 9 -14.39 4.34 4.66
C PHE A 9 -13.39 5.47 4.42
N LEU A 10 -13.41 5.96 3.19
CA LEU A 10 -12.54 7.03 2.72
C LEU A 10 -13.31 8.34 2.65
N ILE A 11 -12.64 9.46 2.87
CA ILE A 11 -13.22 10.78 2.63
C ILE A 11 -12.41 11.46 1.53
N VAL A 12 -13.02 11.65 0.37
CA VAL A 12 -12.40 12.39 -0.73
C VAL A 12 -12.48 13.89 -0.42
N CYS A 13 -11.46 14.42 0.26
CA CYS A 13 -11.31 15.85 0.49
C CYS A 13 -10.71 16.53 -0.75
N ILE A 14 -11.54 16.99 -1.68
CA ILE A 14 -11.10 17.75 -2.85
C ILE A 14 -10.86 19.20 -2.45
N PHE A 15 -9.68 19.77 -2.75
CA PHE A 15 -9.37 21.17 -2.43
C PHE A 15 -9.21 21.94 -3.75
N PHE A 16 -10.13 22.85 -4.02
CA PHE A 16 -10.11 23.68 -5.23
C PHE A 16 -9.26 24.93 -5.00
N ASN A 17 -8.25 25.14 -5.85
CA ASN A 17 -7.60 26.44 -6.00
C ASN A 17 -8.44 27.28 -6.98
N GLY A 18 -9.48 27.90 -6.44
CA GLY A 18 -10.67 28.34 -7.17
C GLY A 18 -10.47 29.02 -8.53
N LYS A 19 -11.23 28.55 -9.52
CA LYS A 19 -11.96 29.37 -10.50
C LYS A 19 -13.11 28.56 -11.13
N VAL A 20 -14.20 29.25 -11.47
CA VAL A 20 -15.39 28.66 -12.08
C VAL A 20 -15.10 28.28 -13.54
N ILE A 21 -15.41 27.03 -13.92
CA ILE A 21 -15.46 26.58 -15.32
C ILE A 21 -16.83 25.95 -15.55
N ALA A 22 -17.44 26.34 -16.67
CA ALA A 22 -18.85 26.16 -17.04
C ALA A 22 -19.25 24.71 -17.37
N ASN A 23 -20.56 24.48 -17.50
CA ASN A 23 -21.21 23.22 -17.88
C ASN A 23 -20.57 22.59 -19.14
N GLY A 24 -20.18 21.31 -19.04
CA GLY A 24 -19.53 20.55 -20.12
C GLY A 24 -18.16 19.95 -19.78
N VAL A 25 -17.69 20.07 -18.53
CA VAL A 25 -16.38 19.58 -18.10
C VAL A 25 -16.32 18.06 -18.18
N ASN A 26 -15.48 17.53 -19.08
CA ASN A 26 -15.10 16.12 -19.04
C ASN A 26 -14.04 15.91 -17.94
N ILE A 27 -13.89 14.68 -17.46
CA ILE A 27 -13.00 14.39 -16.33
C ILE A 27 -11.51 14.65 -16.64
N GLN A 28 -11.12 14.61 -17.91
CA GLN A 28 -9.77 14.91 -18.37
C GLN A 28 -9.45 16.40 -18.18
N ASP A 29 -10.35 17.29 -18.60
CA ASP A 29 -10.21 18.73 -18.45
C ASP A 29 -10.16 19.12 -16.98
N PHE A 30 -10.95 18.44 -16.14
CA PHE A 30 -10.93 18.66 -14.70
C PHE A 30 -9.56 18.33 -14.09
N LEU A 31 -8.97 17.17 -14.42
CA LEU A 31 -7.66 16.76 -13.90
C LEU A 31 -6.50 17.64 -14.36
N LEU A 32 -6.58 18.23 -15.55
CA LEU A 32 -5.53 19.10 -16.09
C LEU A 32 -5.56 20.51 -15.50
N ASN A 33 -6.72 20.97 -15.01
CA ASN A 33 -6.91 22.35 -14.58
C ASN A 33 -7.11 22.52 -13.07
N GLU A 34 -7.56 21.48 -12.38
CA GLU A 34 -7.87 21.52 -10.95
C GLU A 34 -6.89 20.66 -10.14
N THR A 35 -6.70 21.04 -8.88
CA THR A 35 -6.04 20.18 -7.90
C THR A 35 -7.09 19.32 -7.21
N ILE A 36 -6.89 18.00 -7.17
CA ILE A 36 -7.73 17.07 -6.42
C ILE A 36 -6.89 16.49 -5.30
N THR A 37 -7.47 16.40 -4.10
CA THR A 37 -6.89 15.60 -3.04
C THR A 37 -7.89 14.54 -2.61
N ILE A 38 -7.38 13.38 -2.26
CA ILE A 38 -8.18 12.24 -1.80
C ILE A 38 -7.62 11.83 -0.45
N GLY A 39 -8.35 12.14 0.62
CA GLY A 39 -7.96 11.81 1.99
C GLY A 39 -8.31 10.38 2.35
N LEU A 40 -7.31 9.53 2.53
CA LEU A 40 -7.54 8.19 3.03
C LEU A 40 -7.76 8.22 4.54
N ARG A 41 -8.77 7.50 5.05
CA ARG A 41 -9.07 7.40 6.49
C ARG A 41 -9.29 5.95 6.87
N PHE A 42 -9.00 5.60 8.13
CA PHE A 42 -9.15 4.23 8.63
C PHE A 42 -10.56 3.92 9.15
N ASN A 43 -11.32 4.93 9.59
CA ASN A 43 -12.64 4.76 10.20
C ASN A 43 -13.47 6.04 9.97
N GLU A 44 -14.78 5.90 9.71
CA GLU A 44 -15.73 7.02 9.59
C GLU A 44 -15.73 7.96 10.79
N LYS A 45 -15.46 7.41 11.99
CA LYS A 45 -15.49 8.16 13.24
C LYS A 45 -14.13 8.80 13.61
N SER A 46 -13.08 8.54 12.83
CA SER A 46 -11.75 9.04 13.12
C SER A 46 -11.41 10.24 12.23
N ASP A 47 -11.04 11.35 12.88
CA ASP A 47 -10.50 12.52 12.19
C ASP A 47 -9.06 12.29 11.67
N ASN A 48 -8.46 11.13 11.93
CA ASN A 48 -7.09 10.83 11.52
C ASN A 48 -7.02 10.41 10.05
N LEU A 49 -6.31 11.20 9.24
CA LEU A 49 -5.91 10.83 7.89
C LEU A 49 -4.88 9.70 7.96
N ALA A 50 -5.10 8.63 7.21
CA ALA A 50 -4.14 7.57 6.95
C ALA A 50 -3.07 8.03 5.94
N GLY A 51 -3.47 8.90 5.03
CA GLY A 51 -2.64 9.54 4.02
C GLY A 51 -3.51 10.24 2.99
N VAL A 52 -2.90 10.75 1.94
CA VAL A 52 -3.55 11.51 0.88
C VAL A 52 -2.99 11.10 -0.48
N ILE A 53 -3.84 11.13 -1.50
CA ILE A 53 -3.43 11.09 -2.91
C ILE A 53 -3.71 12.47 -3.48
N HIS A 54 -2.72 13.07 -4.11
CA HIS A 54 -2.82 14.37 -4.75
C HIS A 54 -2.81 14.20 -6.26
N PHE A 55 -3.71 14.89 -6.94
CA PHE A 55 -3.65 15.16 -8.36
C PHE A 55 -3.44 16.65 -8.51
N ASP A 56 -2.32 17.07 -9.06
CA ASP A 56 -2.03 18.46 -9.35
C ASP A 56 -1.79 18.60 -10.85
N LYS A 57 -2.80 19.08 -11.58
CA LYS A 57 -2.72 19.41 -13.01
C LYS A 57 -2.16 18.25 -13.85
N GLY A 58 -2.70 17.06 -13.62
CA GLY A 58 -2.30 15.82 -14.31
C GLY A 58 -1.16 15.04 -13.65
N HIS A 59 -0.44 15.61 -12.69
CA HIS A 59 0.56 14.89 -11.89
C HIS A 59 -0.10 14.22 -10.68
N VAL A 60 0.18 12.94 -10.47
CA VAL A 60 -0.31 12.20 -9.31
C VAL A 60 0.82 11.94 -8.32
N SER A 61 0.57 12.18 -7.04
CA SER A 61 1.50 11.89 -5.95
C SER A 61 0.74 11.45 -4.70
N SER A 62 1.43 10.98 -3.67
CA SER A 62 0.81 10.60 -2.41
C SER A 62 1.70 10.93 -1.22
N SER A 63 1.08 11.14 -0.06
CA SER A 63 1.79 11.19 1.22
C SER A 63 1.05 10.35 2.26
N GLY A 64 1.79 9.53 3.02
CA GLY A 64 1.25 8.77 4.15
C GLY A 64 1.35 9.56 5.46
N ASN A 65 0.59 9.18 6.49
CA ASN A 65 0.71 9.81 7.81
C ASN A 65 1.87 9.24 8.67
N GLY A 66 2.92 8.69 8.04
CA GLY A 66 4.19 8.23 8.65
C GLY A 66 4.14 7.18 9.77
N THR A 67 2.97 6.92 10.36
CA THR A 67 2.86 6.26 11.67
C THR A 67 2.24 4.86 11.56
N PHE A 68 1.34 4.64 10.59
CA PHE A 68 0.61 3.37 10.48
C PHE A 68 0.39 2.88 9.05
N SER A 69 0.51 3.74 8.03
CA SER A 69 0.44 3.31 6.65
C SER A 69 1.17 4.22 5.67
N ILE A 70 1.71 3.63 4.62
CA ILE A 70 2.21 4.35 3.45
C ILE A 70 1.26 4.15 2.28
N ILE A 71 1.07 5.22 1.50
CA ILE A 71 0.47 5.19 0.18
C ILE A 71 1.57 5.50 -0.83
N ILE A 72 1.81 4.59 -1.75
CA ILE A 72 2.79 4.75 -2.83
C ILE A 72 2.21 4.34 -4.18
N ASN A 73 2.84 4.84 -5.24
CA ASN A 73 2.55 4.52 -6.64
C ASN A 73 1.07 4.67 -6.99
N PRO A 74 0.42 5.82 -6.66
CA PRO A 74 -0.91 6.08 -7.16
C PRO A 74 -0.86 6.13 -8.69
N ASP A 75 -1.83 5.48 -9.32
CA ASP A 75 -2.00 5.48 -10.77
C ASP A 75 -3.50 5.59 -11.08
N TYR A 76 -3.86 6.07 -12.25
CA TYR A 76 -5.25 6.30 -12.58
C TYR A 76 -5.60 6.05 -14.05
N LEU A 77 -6.85 5.66 -14.28
CA LEU A 77 -7.45 5.52 -15.59
C LEU A 77 -8.72 6.35 -15.66
N ILE A 78 -8.92 7.02 -16.79
CA ILE A 78 -10.19 7.67 -17.12
C ILE A 78 -11.07 6.66 -17.87
N LYS A 79 -12.27 6.42 -17.34
CA LYS A 79 -13.27 5.52 -17.95
C LYS A 79 -14.62 6.20 -18.04
N GLY A 80 -14.84 6.91 -19.15
CA GLY A 80 -16.04 7.71 -19.34
C GLY A 80 -16.17 8.75 -18.24
N ASP A 81 -17.20 8.59 -17.40
CA ASP A 81 -17.52 9.52 -16.31
C ASP A 81 -16.89 9.14 -14.96
N TYR A 82 -15.93 8.21 -14.95
CA TYR A 82 -15.23 7.77 -13.74
C TYR A 82 -13.72 7.89 -13.86
N LEU A 83 -13.10 8.27 -12.76
CA LEU A 83 -11.68 8.13 -12.49
C LEU A 83 -11.48 6.86 -11.66
N GLU A 84 -10.85 5.84 -12.25
CA GLU A 84 -10.40 4.65 -11.52
C GLU A 84 -8.99 4.91 -10.99
N ILE A 85 -8.82 4.95 -9.68
CA ILE A 85 -7.54 5.25 -9.03
C ILE A 85 -7.09 4.00 -8.31
N TYR A 86 -5.88 3.56 -8.62
CA TYR A 86 -5.19 2.48 -7.95
C TYR A 86 -4.17 3.05 -7.01
N TYR A 87 -4.07 2.50 -5.81
CA TYR A 87 -3.03 2.89 -4.87
C TYR A 87 -2.59 1.68 -4.05
N THR A 88 -1.33 1.73 -3.62
CA THR A 88 -0.77 0.71 -2.74
C THR A 88 -0.90 1.18 -1.31
N ARG A 89 -1.41 0.32 -0.43
CA ARG A 89 -1.42 0.53 1.01
C ARG A 89 -0.55 -0.50 1.69
N CYS A 90 0.30 -0.06 2.60
CA CYS A 90 1.06 -0.93 3.49
C CYS A 90 0.90 -0.45 4.93
N PHE A 91 0.93 -1.35 5.92
CA PHE A 91 0.83 -1.01 7.33
C PHE A 91 2.15 -1.20 8.06
N ALA A 92 2.48 -0.28 8.96
CA ALA A 92 3.53 -0.53 9.95
C ALA A 92 2.99 -1.59 10.92
N GLN A 93 3.65 -2.74 10.99
CA GLN A 93 3.32 -3.75 11.98
C GLN A 93 3.87 -3.28 13.33
N ASN A 94 2.99 -3.15 14.32
CA ASN A 94 3.35 -2.83 15.71
C ASN A 94 4.10 -4.02 16.35
N PHE A 95 5.35 -4.24 15.96
CA PHE A 95 6.29 -4.97 16.78
C PHE A 95 7.09 -3.90 17.52
N PHE A 96 6.96 -3.88 18.84
CA PHE A 96 7.76 -3.04 19.72
C PHE A 96 9.21 -3.51 19.59
N ASP A 97 9.90 -3.08 18.55
CA ASP A 97 11.34 -3.00 18.58
C ASP A 97 11.68 -1.71 19.34
N GLU A 98 12.35 -1.88 20.46
CA GLU A 98 12.76 -0.81 21.36
C GLU A 98 13.70 0.18 20.62
N ASN A 99 14.34 -0.30 19.55
CA ASN A 99 15.06 0.50 18.57
C ASN A 99 14.16 0.87 17.39
N ARG A 100 13.56 2.07 17.45
CA ARG A 100 12.71 2.67 16.40
C ARG A 100 13.45 3.04 15.10
N SER A 101 14.56 2.38 14.74
CA SER A 101 15.33 2.79 13.56
C SER A 101 14.60 2.52 12.24
N TYR A 102 13.67 1.56 12.17
CA TYR A 102 12.88 1.29 10.96
C TYR A 102 11.51 0.62 11.25
N PHE A 103 10.58 0.68 10.28
CA PHE A 103 9.27 0.04 10.39
C PHE A 103 9.27 -1.38 9.81
N ARG A 104 8.61 -2.31 10.50
CA ARG A 104 8.28 -3.62 9.93
C ARG A 104 7.02 -3.51 9.09
N TRP A 105 7.17 -3.33 7.78
CA TRP A 105 6.06 -3.21 6.85
C TRP A 105 5.28 -4.52 6.66
N SER A 106 3.95 -4.43 6.57
CA SER A 106 3.08 -5.54 6.15
C SER A 106 3.26 -5.83 4.67
N PHE A 107 2.79 -6.99 4.20
CA PHE A 107 2.63 -7.15 2.75
C PHE A 107 1.70 -6.05 2.23
N PRO A 108 2.05 -5.39 1.11
CA PRO A 108 1.22 -4.33 0.57
C PRO A 108 -0.06 -4.89 -0.05
N GLU A 109 -1.11 -4.08 0.00
CA GLU A 109 -2.37 -4.33 -0.67
C GLU A 109 -2.57 -3.25 -1.73
N ARG A 110 -2.76 -3.65 -2.99
CA ARG A 110 -3.18 -2.72 -4.04
C ARG A 110 -4.71 -2.66 -4.04
N LEU A 111 -5.24 -1.45 -3.89
CA LEU A 111 -6.66 -1.15 -3.80
C LEU A 111 -7.08 -0.26 -4.96
N LYS A 112 -8.39 -0.21 -5.21
CA LYS A 112 -9.00 0.66 -6.22
C LYS A 112 -10.09 1.52 -5.60
N VAL A 113 -10.09 2.81 -5.92
CA VAL A 113 -11.19 3.72 -5.64
C VAL A 113 -11.70 4.32 -6.94
N ASN A 114 -13.03 4.39 -7.07
CA ASN A 114 -13.67 5.03 -8.21
C ASN A 114 -14.23 6.38 -7.78
N VAL A 115 -13.91 7.43 -8.53
CA VAL A 115 -14.45 8.79 -8.30
C VAL A 115 -15.22 9.19 -9.55
N SER A 116 -16.52 9.40 -9.42
CA SER A 116 -17.36 9.81 -10.57
C SER A 116 -17.31 11.33 -10.78
N VAL A 117 -17.65 11.79 -11.98
CA VAL A 117 -17.89 13.22 -12.25
C VAL A 117 -18.94 13.78 -11.30
N GLU A 118 -19.96 13.00 -10.94
CA GLU A 118 -20.97 13.41 -9.96
C GLU A 118 -20.35 13.67 -8.58
N ASP A 119 -19.42 12.82 -8.13
CA ASP A 119 -18.70 13.00 -6.87
C ASP A 119 -17.84 14.28 -6.90
N LEU A 120 -17.12 14.51 -8.01
CA LEU A 120 -16.33 15.72 -8.21
C LEU A 120 -17.21 16.98 -8.16
N MET A 121 -18.37 16.94 -8.81
CA MET A 121 -19.33 18.05 -8.82
C MET A 121 -19.99 18.27 -7.46
N LYS A 122 -20.33 17.20 -6.72
CA LYS A 122 -20.82 17.29 -5.33
C LYS A 122 -19.78 17.94 -4.43
N ALA A 123 -18.52 17.54 -4.56
CA ALA A 123 -17.43 18.13 -3.81
C ALA A 123 -17.28 19.62 -4.16
N LYS A 124 -17.25 19.99 -5.44
CA LYS A 124 -17.14 21.39 -5.90
C LYS A 124 -18.22 22.29 -5.30
N ASN A 125 -19.46 21.79 -5.24
CA ASN A 125 -20.62 22.56 -4.81
C ASN A 125 -20.90 22.47 -3.30
N SER A 126 -20.13 21.71 -2.52
CA SER A 126 -20.34 21.62 -1.07
C SER A 126 -19.65 22.78 -0.35
N TRP A 127 -20.23 23.22 0.77
CA TRP A 127 -19.71 24.34 1.58
C TRP A 127 -18.24 24.15 2.01
N ASN A 128 -17.81 22.90 2.17
CA ASN A 128 -16.47 22.53 2.60
C ASN A 128 -15.62 21.92 1.47
N HIS A 129 -16.10 21.98 0.23
CA HIS A 129 -15.44 21.46 -0.96
C HIS A 129 -15.12 19.96 -1.00
N PHE A 130 -15.69 19.14 -0.11
CA PHE A 130 -15.44 17.69 -0.06
C PHE A 130 -16.68 16.84 -0.37
N THR A 131 -16.44 15.58 -0.74
CA THR A 131 -17.44 14.51 -0.80
C THR A 131 -16.89 13.22 -0.20
N ARG A 132 -17.73 12.25 0.10
CA ARG A 132 -17.29 10.92 0.53
C ARG A 132 -17.46 9.93 -0.62
N VAL A 133 -16.46 9.10 -0.85
CA VAL A 133 -16.58 7.95 -1.76
C VAL A 133 -16.21 6.67 -1.03
N SER A 134 -16.84 5.58 -1.44
CA SER A 134 -16.58 4.26 -0.89
C SER A 134 -15.43 3.57 -1.62
N ILE A 135 -14.66 2.77 -0.90
CA ILE A 135 -13.66 1.88 -1.47
C ILE A 135 -14.13 0.45 -1.31
N ASP A 136 -13.98 -0.34 -2.36
CA ASP A 136 -14.12 -1.79 -2.25
C ASP A 136 -12.83 -2.39 -1.65
N THR A 137 -12.82 -2.55 -0.34
CA THR A 137 -11.71 -3.18 0.40
C THR A 137 -11.74 -4.71 0.33
N SER A 138 -12.77 -5.30 -0.28
CA SER A 138 -12.84 -6.75 -0.48
C SER A 138 -11.99 -7.22 -1.66
N GLN A 139 -11.69 -6.30 -2.58
CA GLN A 139 -10.87 -6.56 -3.75
C GLN A 139 -9.44 -6.05 -3.55
N THR A 140 -8.48 -6.95 -3.69
CA THR A 140 -7.05 -6.62 -3.74
C THR A 140 -6.51 -6.97 -5.12
N TYR A 141 -5.75 -6.06 -5.71
CA TYR A 141 -5.09 -6.29 -7.00
C TYR A 141 -3.71 -6.90 -6.78
N PRO A 142 -3.20 -7.71 -7.74
CA PRO A 142 -1.85 -8.26 -7.65
C PRO A 142 -0.82 -7.15 -7.46
N ILE A 143 0.11 -7.37 -6.55
CA ILE A 143 1.22 -6.48 -6.29
C ILE A 143 2.44 -7.29 -5.90
N THR A 144 3.60 -6.80 -6.29
CA THR A 144 4.89 -7.26 -5.83
C THR A 144 5.54 -6.20 -4.96
N CYS A 145 6.39 -6.59 -4.02
CA CYS A 145 7.22 -5.65 -3.27
C CYS A 145 8.63 -6.17 -3.09
N GLN A 146 9.56 -5.25 -2.86
CA GLN A 146 10.94 -5.60 -2.52
C GLN A 146 11.06 -5.88 -1.03
N ALA A 147 11.98 -6.77 -0.70
CA ALA A 147 12.32 -7.11 0.67
C ALA A 147 13.79 -7.51 0.81
N ILE A 148 14.32 -7.35 2.02
CA ILE A 148 15.62 -7.85 2.43
C ILE A 148 15.44 -9.06 3.33
N ILE A 149 16.25 -10.09 3.10
CA ILE A 149 16.39 -11.24 3.98
C ILE A 149 17.33 -10.90 5.13
N ILE A 150 16.88 -11.09 6.37
CA ILE A 150 17.65 -10.69 7.57
C ILE A 150 18.45 -11.82 8.22
N ASP A 151 18.25 -13.06 7.77
CA ASP A 151 19.01 -14.25 8.18
C ASP A 151 18.95 -15.33 7.08
N ASP A 152 19.86 -16.32 7.12
CA ASP A 152 19.87 -17.43 6.17
C ASP A 152 18.52 -18.19 6.17
N LEU A 153 17.91 -18.29 4.99
CA LEU A 153 16.50 -18.69 4.88
C LEU A 153 16.32 -19.82 3.87
N ASN A 154 15.63 -20.89 4.29
CA ASN A 154 15.25 -21.96 3.37
C ASN A 154 14.09 -21.51 2.48
N VAL A 155 14.16 -21.84 1.19
CA VAL A 155 13.04 -21.69 0.26
C VAL A 155 12.37 -23.04 0.09
N ARG A 156 11.05 -23.08 0.23
CA ARG A 156 10.24 -24.31 0.18
C ARG A 156 9.24 -24.29 -0.97
N ASP A 157 8.83 -25.45 -1.47
CA ASP A 157 7.82 -25.55 -2.53
C ASP A 157 6.40 -25.27 -2.03
N GLU A 158 6.15 -25.52 -0.74
CA GLU A 158 4.92 -25.19 -0.05
C GLU A 158 5.16 -24.22 1.12
N PRO A 159 4.17 -23.38 1.49
CA PRO A 159 4.27 -22.46 2.62
C PRO A 159 4.10 -23.18 3.97
N SER A 160 4.96 -24.16 4.25
CA SER A 160 4.95 -24.98 5.46
C SER A 160 6.33 -25.55 5.76
N LEU A 161 6.60 -25.86 7.03
CA LEU A 161 7.77 -26.62 7.46
C LEU A 161 7.86 -28.04 6.86
N GLU A 162 6.72 -28.63 6.50
CA GLU A 162 6.64 -29.93 5.83
C GLU A 162 6.92 -29.83 4.32
N GLY A 163 6.85 -28.62 3.74
CA GLY A 163 7.20 -28.38 2.34
C GLY A 163 8.66 -28.72 2.06
N LYS A 164 8.96 -29.28 0.89
CA LYS A 164 10.33 -29.66 0.52
C LYS A 164 11.20 -28.41 0.36
N LYS A 165 12.41 -28.45 0.91
CA LYS A 165 13.43 -27.45 0.64
C LYS A 165 13.86 -27.53 -0.83
N ILE A 166 13.65 -26.43 -1.56
CA ILE A 166 13.99 -26.28 -2.99
C ILE A 166 15.08 -25.23 -3.23
N GLY A 167 15.51 -24.52 -2.20
CA GLY A 167 16.60 -23.54 -2.30
C GLY A 167 16.96 -22.91 -0.95
N THR A 168 17.83 -21.93 -0.99
CA THR A 168 18.21 -21.08 0.15
C THR A 168 18.44 -19.66 -0.33
N LEU A 169 18.10 -18.70 0.53
CA LEU A 169 18.51 -17.30 0.44
C LEU A 169 19.47 -17.01 1.59
N LYS A 170 20.36 -16.04 1.37
CA LYS A 170 21.35 -15.58 2.35
C LYS A 170 20.89 -14.29 3.00
N LYS A 171 21.38 -14.04 4.21
CA LYS A 171 21.27 -12.73 4.85
C LYS A 171 21.77 -11.65 3.88
N ARG A 172 21.03 -10.54 3.78
CA ARG A 172 21.19 -9.42 2.84
C ARG A 172 20.72 -9.67 1.41
N ASP A 173 20.23 -10.86 1.06
CA ASP A 173 19.61 -11.06 -0.25
C ASP A 173 18.41 -10.12 -0.40
N GLU A 174 18.38 -9.39 -1.52
CA GLU A 174 17.23 -8.61 -1.95
C GLU A 174 16.34 -9.49 -2.82
N VAL A 175 15.05 -9.51 -2.50
CA VAL A 175 14.07 -10.35 -3.17
C VAL A 175 12.79 -9.60 -3.47
N THR A 176 12.15 -10.01 -4.56
CA THR A 176 10.79 -9.58 -4.87
C THR A 176 9.79 -10.60 -4.34
N LEU A 177 8.88 -10.15 -3.49
CA LEU A 177 7.76 -10.92 -2.97
C LEU A 177 6.55 -10.76 -3.89
N TYR A 178 5.81 -11.86 -4.11
CA TYR A 178 4.69 -11.91 -5.05
C TYR A 178 3.35 -12.19 -4.38
N GLU A 179 3.37 -12.83 -3.22
CA GLU A 179 2.16 -13.26 -2.53
C GLU A 179 2.43 -13.42 -1.04
N GLN A 180 1.39 -13.22 -0.23
CA GLN A 180 1.38 -13.55 1.18
C GLN A 180 0.31 -14.60 1.46
N ARG A 181 0.70 -15.70 2.13
CA ARG A 181 -0.26 -16.61 2.75
C ARG A 181 -0.93 -15.89 3.92
N LYS A 182 -2.25 -15.70 3.86
CA LYS A 182 -3.03 -14.95 4.86
C LYS A 182 -3.21 -15.67 6.20
N THR A 183 -2.74 -16.91 6.32
CA THR A 183 -2.81 -17.70 7.54
C THR A 183 -1.44 -17.72 8.24
N PHE A 184 -1.49 -17.81 9.57
CA PHE A 184 -0.34 -17.74 10.48
C PHE A 184 -0.28 -19.05 11.26
N ASP A 185 -0.30 -20.14 10.50
CA ASP A 185 -0.54 -21.49 11.03
C ASP A 185 0.68 -22.03 11.79
N GLU A 186 1.87 -21.56 11.45
CA GLU A 186 3.14 -22.06 11.97
C GLU A 186 3.85 -21.04 12.85
N LYS A 187 4.49 -21.58 13.88
CA LYS A 187 5.33 -20.85 14.82
C LYS A 187 6.77 -21.33 14.64
N ILE A 188 7.67 -20.44 14.22
CA ILE A 188 9.10 -20.73 14.04
C ILE A 188 9.86 -19.77 14.93
N ASP A 189 10.83 -20.27 15.69
CA ASP A 189 11.64 -19.48 16.63
C ASP A 189 10.84 -18.61 17.60
N GLY A 190 9.72 -19.13 18.11
CA GLY A 190 8.90 -18.37 19.05
C GLY A 190 7.89 -17.43 18.38
N GLU A 191 7.93 -17.30 17.06
CA GLU A 191 7.28 -16.22 16.34
C GLU A 191 6.21 -16.75 15.38
N LYS A 192 5.13 -15.97 15.18
CA LYS A 192 4.04 -16.30 14.23
C LYS A 192 4.02 -15.29 13.10
N ASN A 193 4.34 -15.75 11.91
CA ASN A 193 4.47 -14.90 10.72
C ASN A 193 3.87 -15.58 9.50
N PRO A 194 3.49 -14.80 8.48
CA PRO A 194 2.97 -15.36 7.25
C PRO A 194 4.10 -16.00 6.44
N TRP A 195 3.73 -16.82 5.46
CA TRP A 195 4.64 -17.24 4.41
C TRP A 195 4.55 -16.28 3.22
N TYR A 196 5.68 -15.96 2.60
CA TYR A 196 5.74 -15.14 1.40
C TYR A 196 6.22 -15.95 0.21
N LYS A 197 5.61 -15.71 -0.95
CA LYS A 197 6.04 -16.30 -2.22
C LYS A 197 7.11 -15.43 -2.87
N VAL A 198 8.23 -16.05 -3.25
CA VAL A 198 9.39 -15.40 -3.85
C VAL A 198 9.74 -16.07 -5.17
N LYS A 199 10.30 -15.30 -6.12
CA LYS A 199 10.84 -15.82 -7.37
C LYS A 199 12.31 -16.19 -7.18
N ILE A 200 12.67 -17.44 -7.47
CA ILE A 200 14.02 -18.00 -7.32
C ILE A 200 14.78 -17.95 -8.66
N SER A 201 14.07 -18.17 -9.76
CA SER A 201 14.61 -18.10 -11.13
C SER A 201 13.49 -17.75 -12.12
N GLU A 202 13.80 -17.60 -13.41
CA GLU A 202 12.86 -17.12 -14.44
C GLU A 202 11.45 -17.74 -14.39
N ASN A 203 11.34 -19.02 -14.04
CA ASN A 203 10.06 -19.73 -13.95
C ASN A 203 9.88 -20.55 -12.67
N GLN A 204 10.68 -20.27 -11.62
CA GLN A 204 10.61 -21.01 -10.37
C GLN A 204 10.24 -20.08 -9.22
N TYR A 205 9.17 -20.45 -8.52
CA TYR A 205 8.72 -19.79 -7.31
C TYR A 205 8.85 -20.72 -6.11
N GLY A 206 9.00 -20.14 -4.94
CA GLY A 206 8.96 -20.86 -3.68
C GLY A 206 8.42 -19.98 -2.56
N TRP A 207 8.39 -20.54 -1.36
CA TRP A 207 7.86 -19.93 -0.16
C TRP A 207 8.94 -19.78 0.90
N ILE A 208 8.94 -18.62 1.54
CA ILE A 208 9.87 -18.26 2.61
C ILE A 208 9.10 -17.78 3.83
N TYR A 209 9.63 -18.04 5.02
CA TYR A 209 8.97 -17.66 6.25
C TYR A 209 9.16 -16.16 6.56
N GLY A 210 8.05 -15.44 6.75
CA GLY A 210 8.03 -13.98 6.79
C GLY A 210 8.67 -13.34 8.03
N TYR A 211 9.06 -14.13 9.03
CA TYR A 211 9.79 -13.60 10.20
C TYR A 211 11.15 -13.00 9.80
N TYR A 212 11.87 -13.68 8.89
CA TYR A 212 13.20 -13.28 8.44
C TYR A 212 13.17 -12.35 7.21
N VAL A 213 12.03 -11.70 6.96
CA VAL A 213 11.81 -10.85 5.79
C VAL A 213 11.49 -9.43 6.25
N ARG A 214 12.12 -8.44 5.63
CA ARG A 214 11.85 -7.01 5.83
C ARG A 214 11.49 -6.37 4.51
N ILE A 215 10.21 -6.05 4.35
CA ILE A 215 9.71 -5.30 3.19
C ILE A 215 10.21 -3.87 3.30
N PHE A 216 10.65 -3.29 2.18
CA PHE A 216 11.07 -1.91 2.10
C PHE A 216 10.45 -1.21 0.90
N PHE A 217 10.48 0.11 0.93
CA PHE A 217 10.01 0.96 -0.16
C PHE A 217 11.06 2.01 -0.45
N GLU A 218 11.21 2.31 -1.74
CA GLU A 218 12.09 3.35 -2.24
C GLU A 218 11.33 4.15 -3.29
N ASP A 219 11.46 5.47 -3.22
CA ASP A 219 10.94 6.41 -4.20
C ASP A 219 12.04 7.44 -4.47
N GLU A 220 12.72 7.28 -5.60
CA GLU A 220 13.81 8.16 -6.02
C GLU A 220 13.35 9.61 -6.23
N ASN A 221 12.11 9.82 -6.70
CA ASN A 221 11.57 11.15 -6.95
C ASN A 221 11.30 11.90 -5.65
N LEU A 222 10.95 11.17 -4.59
CA LEU A 222 10.71 11.71 -3.25
C LEU A 222 11.96 11.66 -2.36
N GLY A 223 13.08 11.09 -2.83
CA GLY A 223 14.28 10.87 -2.03
C GLY A 223 14.02 9.99 -0.80
N TYR A 224 13.02 9.09 -0.88
CA TYR A 224 12.61 8.25 0.22
C TYR A 224 13.20 6.84 0.05
N SER A 225 13.84 6.30 1.07
CA SER A 225 14.18 4.87 1.16
C SER A 225 14.20 4.42 2.62
N ASP A 226 13.54 3.30 2.91
CA ASP A 226 13.68 2.58 4.19
C ASP A 226 14.74 1.48 4.16
N LYS A 227 15.33 1.21 3.00
CA LYS A 227 16.25 0.10 2.77
C LYS A 227 17.51 0.23 3.62
N GLU A 228 18.14 1.40 3.60
CA GLU A 228 19.40 1.62 4.31
C GLU A 228 19.25 1.43 5.82
N LYS A 229 18.16 1.91 6.41
CA LYS A 229 17.87 1.72 7.85
C LYS A 229 17.70 0.24 8.21
N ILE A 230 17.12 -0.55 7.30
CA ILE A 230 17.02 -2.01 7.48
C ILE A 230 18.42 -2.64 7.41
N LEU A 231 19.25 -2.25 6.45
CA LEU A 231 20.63 -2.75 6.31
C LEU A 231 21.50 -2.42 7.53
N GLU A 232 21.41 -1.20 8.06
CA GLU A 232 22.09 -0.80 9.30
C GLU A 232 21.63 -1.64 10.51
N SER A 233 20.33 -1.98 10.56
CA SER A 233 19.77 -2.74 11.68
C SER A 233 20.24 -4.20 11.74
N ILE A 234 20.64 -4.77 10.61
CA ILE A 234 21.10 -6.16 10.52
C ILE A 234 22.61 -6.30 10.68
N GLU A 235 23.34 -5.19 10.78
CA GLU A 235 24.80 -5.17 11.02
C GLU A 235 25.18 -5.28 12.50
N ASN A 236 24.25 -4.94 13.41
CA ASN A 236 24.40 -5.05 14.86
C ASN A 236 23.74 -6.31 15.42
#